data_AF-A0A0F9Q5P7-F1
#
_entry.id   AF-A0A0F9Q5P7-F1
#
_cell.length_a   1.000
_cell.length_b   1.000
_cell.length_c   1.000
_cell.angle_alpha   90.00
_cell.angle_beta   90.00
_cell.angle_gamma   90.00
#
_symmetry.space_group_name_H-M   'P 1'
#
loop_
_entity.id
_entity.type
_entity.pdbx_description
1 polymer ?
#
loop_
_entity_poly.entity_id
_entity_poly.type
_entity_poly.pdbx_seq_one_letter_code
_entity_poly.pdbx_strand_id
1 'polypeptide(L)'
;MIDYGHTCVLVFAQGNWKENYKVKLFREISKNFISNMDIDNVDLWNEIEKSPLFHPKTPGDHNKPCKVCHAIYDIFEEKKGNNEGLILFSHNILGWKGMEKILFFILGQTTVKKIFYLELDQDSYIESAEKRIKEILNNINHLKINKNNFFKLFENEQIKFSTLYEVGKY
;
A
#
# COMPACT_ATOMS: atom_id res chain seq x y z
N MET A 1 -18.49 10.43 4.83
CA MET A 1 -17.33 10.46 5.76
C MET A 1 -16.20 9.83 4.98
N ILE A 2 -15.18 10.60 4.61
CA ILE A 2 -14.11 10.07 3.75
C ILE A 2 -13.17 9.27 4.63
N ASP A 3 -13.08 7.97 4.40
CA ASP A 3 -12.13 7.12 5.09
C ASP A 3 -10.74 7.36 4.47
N TYR A 4 -9.88 8.08 5.19
CA TYR A 4 -8.46 8.17 4.86
C TYR A 4 -7.72 7.16 5.74
N GLY A 5 -6.82 6.37 5.15
CA GLY A 5 -6.22 5.22 5.81
C GLY A 5 -4.93 4.77 5.15
N HIS A 6 -4.01 4.25 5.95
CA HIS A 6 -2.62 4.05 5.54
C HIS A 6 -2.45 2.69 4.85
N THR A 7 -2.44 2.71 3.51
CA THR A 7 -2.09 1.54 2.71
C THR A 7 -0.63 1.60 2.27
N CYS A 8 0.09 0.50 2.45
CA CYS A 8 1.45 0.34 1.93
C CYS A 8 1.60 -1.00 1.19
N VAL A 9 2.24 -0.95 0.02
CA VAL A 9 2.61 -2.13 -0.77
C VAL A 9 4.09 -2.04 -1.13
N LEU A 10 4.87 -3.06 -0.78
CA LEU A 10 6.21 -3.28 -1.33
C LEU A 10 6.16 -4.41 -2.34
N VAL A 11 6.54 -4.10 -3.57
CA VAL A 11 6.61 -5.05 -4.68
C VAL A 11 8.07 -5.44 -4.91
N PHE A 12 8.38 -6.72 -4.74
CA PHE A 12 9.73 -7.24 -4.99
C PHE A 12 9.93 -7.62 -6.45
N ALA A 13 11.07 -7.23 -6.98
CA ALA A 13 11.53 -7.67 -8.28
C ALA A 13 11.93 -9.16 -8.28
N GLN A 14 11.63 -9.83 -9.38
CA GLN A 14 12.29 -11.06 -9.78
C GLN A 14 13.53 -10.69 -10.61
N GLY A 15 14.69 -10.70 -9.97
CA GLY A 15 15.94 -10.19 -10.57
C GLY A 15 16.01 -8.66 -10.50
N ASN A 16 16.74 -8.05 -11.43
CA ASN A 16 16.90 -6.59 -11.51
C ASN A 16 15.95 -6.00 -12.54
N TRP A 17 15.25 -4.93 -12.16
CA TRP A 17 14.37 -4.19 -13.06
C TRP A 17 15.09 -3.02 -13.71
N LYS A 18 14.87 -2.84 -15.01
CA LYS A 18 15.29 -1.63 -15.70
C LYS A 18 14.40 -0.45 -15.28
N GLU A 19 14.94 0.76 -15.27
CA GLU A 19 14.22 1.96 -14.85
C GLU A 19 12.92 2.18 -15.66
N ASN A 20 12.98 1.97 -16.98
CA ASN A 20 11.81 2.08 -17.85
C ASN A 20 10.69 1.08 -17.49
N TYR A 21 11.04 -0.12 -16.99
CA TYR A 21 10.07 -1.09 -16.51
C TYR A 21 9.43 -0.60 -15.21
N LYS A 22 10.21 -0.07 -14.27
CA LYS A 22 9.69 0.50 -13.01
C LYS A 22 8.68 1.62 -13.26
N VAL A 23 9.05 2.58 -14.12
CA VAL A 23 8.17 3.68 -14.52
C VAL A 23 6.89 3.17 -15.18
N LYS A 24 7.00 2.19 -16.09
CA LYS A 24 5.83 1.59 -16.75
C LYS A 24 4.92 0.88 -15.75
N LEU A 25 5.47 0.03 -14.90
CA LEU A 25 4.73 -0.72 -13.89
C LEU A 25 4.02 0.23 -12.92
N PHE A 26 4.74 1.24 -12.41
CA PHE A 26 4.18 2.27 -11.55
C PHE A 26 2.98 2.98 -12.19
N ARG A 27 3.11 3.38 -13.46
CA ARG A 27 2.03 4.03 -14.21
C ARG A 27 0.80 3.12 -14.37
N GLU A 28 1.02 1.83 -14.65
CA GLU A 28 -0.07 0.86 -14.78
C GLU A 28 -0.77 0.58 -13.45
N ILE A 29 -0.02 0.46 -12.36
CA ILE A 29 -0.58 0.33 -11.00
C ILE A 29 -1.40 1.57 -10.67
N SER A 30 -0.87 2.77 -10.91
CA SER A 30 -1.56 4.04 -10.65
C SER A 30 -2.87 4.14 -11.42
N LYS A 31 -2.86 3.79 -12.72
CA LYS A 31 -4.08 3.78 -13.55
C LYS A 31 -5.12 2.79 -13.02
N ASN A 32 -4.68 1.59 -12.63
CA ASN A 32 -5.55 0.56 -12.08
C ASN A 32 -6.16 1.00 -10.73
N PHE A 33 -5.35 1.64 -9.87
CA PHE A 33 -5.79 2.22 -8.61
C PHE A 33 -6.91 3.23 -8.82
N ILE A 34 -6.68 4.26 -9.64
CA ILE A 34 -7.68 5.30 -9.94
C ILE A 34 -8.98 4.67 -10.48
N SER A 35 -8.86 3.69 -11.38
CA SER A 35 -10.03 3.05 -12.02
C SER A 35 -10.89 2.22 -11.05
N ASN A 36 -10.37 1.90 -9.87
CA ASN A 36 -11.08 1.14 -8.83
C ASN A 36 -11.42 1.97 -7.60
N MET A 37 -11.10 3.27 -7.59
CA MET A 37 -11.63 4.19 -6.60
C MET A 37 -13.11 4.42 -6.88
N ASP A 38 -13.95 4.38 -5.84
CA ASP A 38 -15.37 4.73 -5.95
C ASP A 38 -15.50 6.27 -5.94
N ILE A 39 -15.30 6.90 -7.11
CA ILE A 39 -15.24 8.36 -7.25
C ILE A 39 -16.60 9.03 -6.91
N ASP A 40 -17.71 8.29 -6.98
CA ASP A 40 -19.06 8.83 -6.77
C ASP A 40 -19.43 8.98 -5.28
N ASN A 41 -18.72 8.31 -4.36
CA ASN A 41 -18.93 8.40 -2.90
C ASN A 41 -17.79 9.10 -2.14
N VAL A 42 -16.73 9.52 -2.84
CA VAL A 42 -15.66 10.31 -2.24
C VAL A 42 -16.06 11.77 -2.37
N ASP A 43 -16.15 12.49 -1.24
CA ASP A 43 -16.26 13.95 -1.24
C ASP A 43 -15.10 14.50 -2.08
N LEU A 44 -15.40 14.84 -3.34
CA LEU A 44 -14.51 15.25 -4.43
C LEU A 44 -13.73 16.55 -4.13
N TRP A 45 -13.82 17.06 -2.91
CA TRP A 45 -13.50 18.43 -2.62
C TRP A 45 -12.04 18.74 -2.30
N ASN A 46 -11.10 17.79 -2.09
CA ASN A 46 -9.72 18.28 -1.90
C ASN A 46 -8.43 17.50 -2.24
N GLU A 47 -8.31 16.18 -2.41
CA GLU A 47 -6.91 15.63 -2.43
C GLU A 47 -6.53 14.57 -3.47
N ILE A 48 -7.45 14.06 -4.29
CA ILE A 48 -7.10 13.02 -5.29
C ILE A 48 -6.32 13.63 -6.47
N GLU A 49 -6.70 14.83 -6.93
CA GLU A 49 -5.93 15.57 -7.96
C GLU A 49 -4.71 16.30 -7.37
N LYS A 50 -4.66 16.42 -6.05
CA LYS A 50 -3.77 17.33 -5.30
C LYS A 50 -2.75 16.58 -4.44
N SER A 51 -2.56 15.28 -4.70
CA SER A 51 -1.58 14.41 -4.06
C SER A 51 -1.08 13.32 -5.03
N PRO A 52 0.23 13.05 -5.15
CA PRO A 52 0.72 11.90 -5.91
C PRO A 52 0.29 10.60 -5.22
N LEU A 53 -0.40 9.72 -5.94
CA LEU A 53 -1.00 8.45 -5.47
C LEU A 53 -0.07 7.52 -4.67
N PHE A 54 1.26 7.74 -4.74
CA PHE A 54 2.29 6.87 -4.17
C PHE A 54 3.49 7.61 -3.58
N HIS A 55 3.39 8.91 -3.26
CA HIS A 55 4.47 9.64 -2.59
C HIS A 55 4.11 9.94 -1.11
N PRO A 56 4.94 9.56 -0.13
CA PRO A 56 4.89 10.15 1.22
C PRO A 56 5.47 11.59 1.18
N LYS A 57 4.72 12.51 0.55
CA LYS A 57 4.96 13.95 0.29
C LYS A 57 6.35 14.46 0.77
N THR A 58 7.36 14.50 -0.11
CA THR A 58 8.77 14.91 0.14
C THR A 58 8.89 16.24 0.93
N PRO A 59 9.87 16.39 1.85
CA PRO A 59 10.03 17.62 2.64
C PRO A 59 10.39 18.83 1.75
N GLY A 60 9.53 19.84 1.71
CA GLY A 60 9.73 21.05 0.91
C GLY A 60 8.44 21.84 0.69
N ASP A 61 7.39 21.17 0.19
CA ASP A 61 6.07 21.77 -0.08
C ASP A 61 5.28 22.00 1.23
N HIS A 62 5.72 22.98 2.04
CA HIS A 62 5.28 23.36 3.40
C HIS A 62 5.30 22.23 4.46
N ASN A 63 4.49 21.19 4.21
CA ASN A 63 4.80 19.78 4.42
C ASN A 63 4.59 19.12 5.81
N LYS A 64 4.04 17.91 5.75
CA LYS A 64 4.42 16.74 6.57
C LYS A 64 4.65 15.56 5.60
N PRO A 65 5.65 14.69 5.76
CA PRO A 65 5.37 13.26 5.59
C PRO A 65 4.49 12.84 6.78
N CYS A 66 3.36 12.18 6.53
CA CYS A 66 2.57 11.61 7.63
C CYS A 66 3.51 10.73 8.48
N LYS A 67 3.63 11.03 9.78
CA LYS A 67 4.60 10.36 10.65
C LYS A 67 4.34 8.85 10.75
N VAL A 68 3.08 8.45 10.63
CA VAL A 68 2.68 7.03 10.54
C VAL A 68 3.23 6.42 9.25
N CYS A 69 2.99 7.03 8.08
CA CYS A 69 3.58 6.58 6.81
C CYS A 69 5.10 6.52 6.82
N HIS A 70 5.78 7.51 7.43
CA HIS A 70 7.24 7.47 7.55
C HIS A 70 7.70 6.27 8.40
N ALA A 71 7.03 6.04 9.53
CA ALA A 71 7.37 4.90 10.38
C ALA A 71 7.11 3.55 9.69
N ILE A 72 6.05 3.44 8.89
CA ILE A 72 5.78 2.27 8.04
C ILE A 72 6.83 2.16 6.93
N TYR A 73 7.24 3.28 6.33
CA TYR A 73 8.28 3.30 5.31
C TYR A 73 9.58 2.71 5.81
N ASP A 74 10.00 3.06 7.03
CA ASP A 74 11.20 2.48 7.64
C ASP A 74 11.09 0.95 7.75
N ILE A 75 9.92 0.41 8.13
CA ILE A 75 9.66 -1.04 8.16
C ILE A 75 9.80 -1.64 6.75
N PHE A 76 9.22 -1.00 5.73
CA PHE A 76 9.21 -1.52 4.37
C PHE A 76 10.59 -1.42 3.71
N GLU A 77 11.36 -0.36 3.95
CA GLU A 77 12.77 -0.25 3.52
C GLU A 77 13.65 -1.31 4.19
N GLU A 78 13.49 -1.54 5.50
CA GLU A 78 14.20 -2.63 6.19
C GLU A 78 13.88 -4.00 5.55
N LYS A 79 12.60 -4.25 5.26
CA LYS A 79 12.16 -5.50 4.62
C LYS A 79 12.67 -5.61 3.18
N LYS A 80 12.71 -4.51 2.42
CA LYS A 80 13.28 -4.45 1.07
C LYS A 80 14.78 -4.74 1.11
N GLY A 81 15.49 -4.12 2.05
CA GLY A 81 16.95 -4.13 2.10
C GLY A 81 17.55 -3.74 0.74
N ASN A 82 18.58 -4.48 0.32
CA ASN A 82 19.26 -4.24 -0.96
C ASN A 82 18.53 -4.85 -2.17
N ASN A 83 17.34 -5.42 -2.00
CA ASN A 83 16.59 -5.98 -3.13
C ASN A 83 15.98 -4.84 -3.98
N GLU A 84 15.89 -5.10 -5.29
CA GLU A 84 15.18 -4.23 -6.22
C GLU A 84 13.66 -4.38 -6.03
N GLY A 85 12.92 -3.28 -6.12
CA GLY A 85 11.48 -3.26 -5.90
C GLY A 85 10.91 -1.86 -5.90
N LEU A 86 9.60 -1.77 -5.69
CA LEU A 86 8.85 -0.51 -5.56
C LEU A 86 8.11 -0.51 -4.24
N ILE A 87 8.18 0.61 -3.50
CA ILE A 87 7.34 0.84 -2.32
C ILE A 87 6.30 1.88 -2.70
N LEU A 88 5.04 1.59 -2.39
CA LEU A 88 3.87 2.33 -2.81
C LEU A 88 3.03 2.67 -1.57
N PHE A 89 2.68 3.94 -1.39
CA PHE A 89 1.84 4.40 -0.26
C PHE A 89 0.59 5.12 -0.73
N SER A 90 -0.55 4.81 -0.15
CA SER A 90 -1.77 5.58 -0.38
C SER A 90 -2.42 5.94 0.95
N HIS A 91 -2.92 7.17 1.06
CA HIS A 91 -3.89 7.56 2.09
C HIS A 91 -5.33 7.39 1.61
N ASN A 92 -5.54 7.17 0.31
CA ASN A 92 -6.85 6.86 -0.24
C ASN A 92 -7.15 5.39 0.07
N ILE A 93 -8.31 5.13 0.65
CA ILE A 93 -8.80 3.77 0.87
C ILE A 93 -9.53 3.28 -0.37
N LEU A 94 -9.28 2.02 -0.73
CA LEU A 94 -10.09 1.28 -1.69
C LEU A 94 -10.91 0.27 -0.92
N GLY A 95 -12.15 0.02 -1.35
CA GLY A 95 -12.87 -1.16 -0.89
C GLY A 95 -12.07 -2.43 -1.21
N TRP A 96 -12.29 -3.51 -0.45
CA TRP A 96 -11.52 -4.75 -0.57
C TRP A 96 -11.45 -5.32 -1.98
N LYS A 97 -12.56 -5.24 -2.73
CA LYS A 97 -12.61 -5.66 -4.14
C LYS A 97 -11.71 -4.81 -5.06
N GLY A 98 -11.57 -3.51 -4.78
CA GLY A 98 -10.67 -2.63 -5.51
C GLY A 98 -9.21 -2.99 -5.24
N MET A 99 -8.87 -3.20 -3.96
CA MET A 99 -7.53 -3.61 -3.55
C MET A 99 -7.16 -4.99 -4.11
N GLU A 100 -8.08 -5.96 -4.04
CA GLU A 100 -7.92 -7.30 -4.58
C GLU A 100 -7.47 -7.26 -6.05
N LYS A 101 -8.15 -6.47 -6.90
CA LYS A 101 -7.81 -6.35 -8.33
C LYS A 101 -6.41 -5.81 -8.57
N ILE A 102 -5.97 -4.85 -7.75
CA ILE A 102 -4.64 -4.24 -7.88
C ILE A 102 -3.57 -5.26 -7.47
N LEU A 103 -3.75 -5.90 -6.32
CA LEU A 103 -2.80 -6.91 -5.84
C LEU A 103 -2.77 -8.11 -6.79
N PHE A 104 -3.90 -8.50 -7.39
CA PHE A 104 -3.97 -9.53 -8.41
C PHE A 104 -3.19 -9.14 -9.66
N PHE A 105 -3.36 -7.89 -10.14
CA PHE A 105 -2.59 -7.36 -11.26
C PHE A 105 -1.08 -7.38 -10.98
N ILE A 106 -0.64 -6.91 -9.80
CA ILE A 106 0.77 -6.87 -9.40
C ILE A 106 1.35 -8.29 -9.33
N LEU A 107 0.69 -9.20 -8.63
CA LEU A 107 1.12 -10.60 -8.50
C LEU A 107 0.94 -11.42 -9.79
N GLY A 108 0.30 -10.85 -10.81
CA GLY A 108 0.23 -11.39 -12.17
C GLY A 108 1.48 -11.10 -12.99
N GLN A 109 2.22 -10.02 -12.68
CA GLN A 109 3.41 -9.63 -13.44
C GLN A 109 4.51 -10.68 -13.35
N THR A 110 5.03 -11.13 -14.49
CA THR A 110 6.05 -12.20 -14.57
C THR A 110 7.34 -11.84 -13.84
N THR A 111 7.69 -10.55 -13.83
CA THR A 111 8.88 -10.00 -13.22
C THR A 111 8.70 -9.59 -11.76
N VAL A 112 7.52 -9.83 -11.14
CA VAL A 112 7.27 -9.64 -9.70
C VAL A 112 7.44 -10.98 -8.98
N LYS A 113 8.26 -10.99 -7.92
CA LYS A 113 8.57 -12.19 -7.12
C LYS A 113 7.57 -12.41 -5.97
N LYS A 114 7.28 -11.33 -5.24
CA LYS A 114 6.39 -11.33 -4.07
C LYS A 114 5.96 -9.90 -3.76
N ILE A 115 4.98 -9.75 -2.88
CA ILE A 115 4.61 -8.46 -2.30
C ILE A 115 4.61 -8.51 -0.78
N PHE A 116 4.74 -7.36 -0.16
CA PHE A 116 4.27 -7.09 1.19
C PHE A 116 3.10 -6.11 1.07
N TYR A 117 1.99 -6.41 1.73
CA TYR A 117 0.81 -5.55 1.77
C TYR A 117 0.41 -5.29 3.23
N LEU A 118 0.17 -4.03 3.55
CA LEU A 118 -0.32 -3.58 4.85
C LEU A 118 -1.40 -2.53 4.62
N GLU A 119 -2.49 -2.66 5.35
CA GLU A 119 -3.49 -1.61 5.49
C GLU A 119 -3.75 -1.41 6.99
N LEU A 120 -3.62 -0.18 7.47
CA LEU A 120 -3.98 0.16 8.85
C LEU A 120 -5.46 0.47 8.97
N ASP A 121 -5.99 0.27 10.17
CA ASP A 121 -7.38 0.61 10.51
C ASP A 121 -7.67 2.13 10.39
N GLN A 122 -8.96 2.48 10.41
CA GLN A 122 -9.42 3.87 10.33
C GLN A 122 -8.96 4.72 11.52
N ASP A 123 -8.78 4.11 12.70
CA ASP A 123 -8.31 4.81 13.91
C ASP A 123 -6.86 5.32 13.75
N SER A 124 -6.10 4.74 12.84
CA SER A 124 -4.72 5.16 12.52
C SER A 124 -4.60 6.53 11.85
N TYR A 125 -5.69 7.15 11.37
CA TYR A 125 -5.65 8.47 10.70
C TYR A 125 -6.04 9.65 11.63
N ILE A 126 -6.44 9.40 12.88
CA ILE A 126 -6.76 10.46 13.85
C ILE A 126 -5.45 11.16 14.25
N GLU A 127 -5.46 12.48 14.50
CA GLU A 127 -4.26 13.25 14.92
C GLU A 127 -3.56 12.65 16.17
N SER A 128 -4.30 11.93 17.02
CA SER A 128 -3.76 11.17 18.15
C SER A 128 -2.89 9.97 17.75
N ALA A 129 -3.02 9.46 16.52
CA ALA A 129 -2.20 8.38 15.99
C ALA A 129 -0.71 8.74 15.96
N GLU A 130 -0.35 10.02 15.76
CA GLU A 130 1.05 10.46 15.85
C GLU A 130 1.65 10.21 17.24
N LYS A 131 0.85 10.30 18.30
CA LYS A 131 1.28 10.01 19.68
C LYS A 131 1.33 8.51 19.98
N ARG A 132 0.71 7.69 19.13
CA ARG A 132 0.57 6.23 19.28
C ARG A 132 1.35 5.43 18.24
N ILE A 133 2.23 6.06 17.45
CA ILE A 133 3.00 5.37 16.39
C ILE A 133 3.63 4.08 16.90
N LYS A 134 4.35 4.14 18.04
CA LYS A 134 4.97 2.93 18.63
C LYS A 134 3.97 1.81 18.90
N GLU A 135 2.80 2.14 19.41
CA GLU A 135 1.73 1.17 19.69
C GLU A 135 1.17 0.59 18.38
N ILE A 136 0.90 1.44 17.39
CA ILE A 136 0.46 1.03 16.05
C ILE A 136 1.45 0.04 15.45
N LEU A 137 2.75 0.37 15.45
CA LEU A 137 3.78 -0.50 14.90
C LEU A 137 3.91 -1.82 15.66
N ASN A 138 3.83 -1.78 17.01
CA ASN A 138 3.89 -2.99 17.85
C ASN A 138 2.69 -3.94 17.62
N ASN A 139 1.56 -3.40 17.17
CA ASN A 139 0.37 -4.18 16.86
C ASN A 139 0.35 -4.73 15.43
N ILE A 140 1.34 -4.39 14.59
CA ILE A 140 1.44 -4.95 13.24
C ILE A 140 1.80 -6.44 13.36
N ASN A 141 0.83 -7.28 13.02
CA ASN A 141 1.06 -8.72 12.89
C ASN A 141 1.74 -9.02 11.56
N HIS A 142 2.64 -10.01 11.51
CA HIS A 142 3.25 -10.45 10.27
C HIS A 142 2.72 -11.84 9.90
N LEU A 143 2.12 -11.96 8.71
CA LEU A 143 1.63 -13.23 8.18
C LEU A 143 2.25 -13.51 6.80
N LYS A 144 2.99 -14.62 6.71
CA LYS A 144 3.46 -15.14 5.43
C LYS A 144 2.41 -16.07 4.83
N ILE A 145 2.04 -15.83 3.58
CA ILE A 145 0.94 -16.53 2.91
C ILE A 145 1.27 -16.69 1.42
N ASN A 146 0.76 -17.74 0.78
CA ASN A 146 0.86 -17.89 -0.67
C ASN A 146 -0.25 -17.10 -1.38
N LYS A 147 -0.04 -16.81 -2.67
CA LYS A 147 -0.98 -16.09 -3.52
C LYS A 147 -2.43 -16.62 -3.43
N ASN A 148 -2.62 -17.93 -3.55
CA ASN A 148 -3.96 -18.52 -3.60
C ASN A 148 -4.71 -18.35 -2.28
N ASN A 149 -4.04 -18.62 -1.16
CA ASN A 149 -4.63 -18.45 0.16
C ASN A 149 -4.87 -16.97 0.49
N PHE A 150 -4.02 -16.07 0.00
CA PHE A 150 -4.21 -14.63 0.16
C PHE A 150 -5.47 -14.13 -0.56
N PHE A 151 -5.70 -14.54 -1.81
CA PHE A 151 -6.93 -14.15 -2.53
C PHE A 151 -8.19 -14.81 -1.96
N LYS A 152 -8.08 -16.02 -1.39
CA LYS A 152 -9.18 -16.59 -0.59
C LYS A 152 -9.54 -15.73 0.63
N LEU A 153 -8.60 -15.01 1.23
CA LEU A 153 -8.94 -14.07 2.32
C LEU A 153 -9.76 -12.90 1.79
N PHE A 154 -9.49 -12.39 0.58
CA PHE A 154 -10.33 -11.36 -0.05
C PHE A 154 -11.72 -11.90 -0.37
N GLU A 155 -11.81 -13.07 -1.02
CA GLU A 155 -13.08 -13.71 -1.40
C GLU A 155 -13.99 -13.96 -0.20
N ASN A 156 -13.40 -14.32 0.95
CA ASN A 156 -14.14 -14.59 2.19
C ASN A 156 -14.25 -13.37 3.13
N GLU A 157 -13.78 -12.19 2.72
CA GLU A 157 -13.77 -10.96 3.54
C GLU A 157 -13.02 -11.12 4.89
N GLN A 158 -11.93 -11.88 4.88
CA GLN A 158 -11.09 -12.20 6.05
C GLN A 158 -9.77 -11.43 6.09
N ILE A 159 -9.59 -10.43 5.22
CA ILE A 159 -8.47 -9.50 5.30
C ILE A 159 -8.59 -8.68 6.59
N LYS A 160 -7.48 -8.56 7.32
CA LYS A 160 -7.42 -7.85 8.60
C LYS A 160 -6.54 -6.62 8.46
N PHE A 161 -7.03 -5.50 9.01
CA PHE A 161 -6.19 -4.34 9.24
C PHE A 161 -5.02 -4.67 10.17
N SER A 162 -3.97 -3.85 10.10
CA SER A 162 -2.77 -3.98 10.95
C SER A 162 -2.12 -5.37 10.86
N THR A 163 -2.29 -6.04 9.71
CA THR A 163 -1.59 -7.27 9.35
C THR A 163 -0.75 -7.02 8.12
N LEU A 164 0.57 -7.17 8.26
CA LEU A 164 1.52 -7.17 7.16
C LEU A 164 1.50 -8.57 6.52
N TYR A 165 0.97 -8.65 5.30
CA TYR A 165 0.92 -9.87 4.51
C TYR A 165 2.16 -9.98 3.62
N GLU A 166 3.05 -10.93 3.89
CA GLU A 166 4.10 -11.35 2.94
C GLU A 166 3.51 -12.39 1.99
N VAL A 167 3.22 -11.97 0.76
CA VAL A 167 2.54 -12.82 -0.23
C VAL A 167 3.53 -13.31 -1.28
N GLY A 168 3.88 -14.59 -1.19
CA GLY A 168 4.68 -15.28 -2.20
C GLY A 168 3.87 -15.60 -3.45
N LYS A 169 4.45 -15.38 -4.64
CA LYS A 169 3.79 -15.70 -5.91
C LYS A 169 3.70 -17.23 -6.17
N TYR A 170 4.64 -18.00 -5.61
CA TYR A 170 4.75 -19.46 -5.73
C TYR A 170 4.70 -20.12 -4.36
#